data_AF-A0A6P0XSN5-F1
#
_entry.id   AF-A0A6P0XSN5-F1
#
_cell.length_a   1.000
_cell.length_b   1.000
_cell.length_c   1.000
_cell.angle_alpha   90.00
_cell.angle_beta   90.00
_cell.angle_gamma   90.00
#
_symmetry.space_group_name_H-M   'P 1'
#
loop_
_entity.id
_entity.type
_entity.pdbx_description
1 polymer ?
#
loop_
_entity_poly.entity_id
_entity_poly.type
_entity_poly.pdbx_seq_one_letter_code
_entity_poly.pdbx_strand_id
1 'polypeptide(L)' 'MLNSNGAKIILGTPSSDSLVIPLTPSATTMFGPRGACLISETGPLWVADTGHHRLLGWRKCP' A
#
# COMPACT_ATOMS: atom_id res chain seq x y z
N MET A 1 -19.35 8.50 -4.79
CA MET A 1 -19.97 7.18 -4.56
C MET A 1 -18.86 6.13 -4.70
N LEU A 2 -18.80 5.13 -3.82
CA LEU A 2 -17.82 4.04 -3.94
C LEU A 2 -18.25 3.05 -5.03
N ASN A 3 -17.27 2.35 -5.63
CA ASN A 3 -17.55 1.33 -6.64
C ASN A 3 -18.25 0.12 -5.99
N SER A 4 -19.35 -0.34 -6.57
CA SER A 4 -20.14 -1.47 -6.06
C SER A 4 -19.41 -2.81 -6.12
N ASN A 5 -18.40 -2.95 -6.98
CA ASN A 5 -17.56 -4.15 -7.08
C ASN A 5 -16.45 -4.19 -6.02
N GLY A 6 -16.37 -3.17 -5.16
CA GLY A 6 -15.35 -3.07 -4.12
C GLY A 6 -13.97 -2.62 -4.64
N ALA A 7 -12.95 -2.83 -3.81
CA ALA A 7 -11.58 -2.49 -4.16
C ALA A 7 -11.01 -3.50 -5.17
N LYS A 8 -10.45 -2.99 -6.28
CA LYS A 8 -9.76 -3.82 -7.27
C LYS A 8 -8.43 -4.37 -6.75
N ILE A 9 -7.75 -3.59 -5.92
CA ILE A 9 -6.42 -3.85 -5.38
C ILE A 9 -6.44 -3.53 -3.89
N ILE A 10 -5.89 -4.43 -3.09
CA ILE A 10 -5.65 -4.22 -1.66
C ILE A 10 -4.14 -4.38 -1.45
N LEU A 11 -3.49 -3.32 -0.96
CA LEU A 11 -2.06 -3.30 -0.65
C LEU A 11 -1.87 -3.22 0.85
N GLY A 12 -0.89 -3.95 1.37
CA GLY A 12 -0.58 -4.00 2.79
C GLY A 12 -0.21 -5.41 3.21
N THR A 13 -0.25 -5.67 4.51
CA THR A 13 -0.01 -7.02 5.03
C THR A 13 -1.30 -7.82 4.88
N PRO A 14 -1.26 -9.09 4.42
CA PRO A 14 -2.38 -9.99 4.66
C PRO A 14 -2.62 -10.07 6.18
N SER A 15 -3.86 -10.38 6.57
CA SER A 15 -4.25 -10.55 7.98
C SER A 15 -3.22 -11.42 8.70
N SER A 16 -2.53 -10.85 9.68
CA SER A 16 -1.59 -11.60 10.50
C SER A 16 -2.32 -12.03 11.77
N ASP A 17 -2.41 -13.33 12.01
CA ASP A 17 -2.86 -13.87 13.31
C ASP A 17 -1.83 -13.58 14.42
N SER A 18 -0.66 -13.06 14.05
CA SER A 18 0.37 -12.63 14.99
C SER A 18 0.09 -11.22 15.51
N LEU A 19 -0.01 -11.10 16.83
CA LEU A 19 -0.08 -9.81 17.53
C LEU A 19 1.20 -8.98 17.39
N VAL A 20 2.31 -9.62 16.98
CA VAL A 20 3.61 -8.98 16.80
C VAL A 20 4.14 -9.28 15.42
N ILE A 21 4.34 -8.22 14.63
CA ILE A 21 4.95 -8.28 13.31
C ILE A 21 6.29 -7.53 13.37
N PRO A 22 7.41 -8.14 12.93
CA PRO A 22 8.68 -7.44 12.84
C PRO A 22 8.56 -6.17 12.00
N LEU A 23 9.08 -5.05 12.51
CA LEU A 23 9.08 -3.75 11.86
C LEU A 23 10.16 -3.64 10.76
N THR A 24 10.26 -4.66 9.91
CA THR A 24 11.26 -4.75 8.86
C THR A 24 10.65 -4.29 7.52
N PRO A 25 11.19 -3.23 6.90
CA PRO A 25 10.72 -2.80 5.59
C PRO A 25 10.91 -3.88 4.52
N SER A 26 9.88 -4.14 3.71
CA SER A 26 9.98 -5.01 2.52
C SER A 26 9.32 -4.35 1.31
N ALA A 27 9.45 -4.92 0.11
CA ALA A 27 8.77 -4.38 -1.08
C ALA A 27 7.23 -4.53 -1.02
N THR A 28 6.71 -5.38 -0.13
CA THR A 28 5.29 -5.76 -0.09
C THR A 28 4.60 -5.43 1.23
N THR A 29 5.32 -4.95 2.24
CA THR A 29 4.76 -4.54 3.53
C THR A 29 4.80 -3.03 3.70
N MET A 30 3.84 -2.50 4.46
CA MET A 30 3.78 -1.10 4.86
C MET A 30 3.51 -1.03 6.36
N PHE A 31 3.99 0.04 7.00
CA PHE A 31 3.77 0.32 8.41
C PHE A 31 3.21 1.73 8.56
N GLY A 32 1.92 1.83 8.87
CA GLY A 32 1.21 3.10 9.02
C GLY A 32 1.29 4.03 7.79
N PRO A 33 0.94 3.59 6.57
CA PRO A 33 0.91 4.48 5.41
C PRO A 33 -0.15 5.56 5.57
N ARG A 34 0.16 6.82 5.22
CA ARG A 34 -0.74 7.97 5.44
C ARG A 34 -1.21 8.67 4.16
N GLY A 35 -0.66 8.29 3.01
CA GLY A 35 -1.04 8.89 1.73
C GLY A 35 -0.73 7.97 0.57
N ALA A 36 -1.55 8.04 -0.46
CA ALA A 36 -1.36 7.35 -1.73
C ALA A 36 -1.77 8.27 -2.88
N CYS A 37 -1.07 8.16 -4.00
CA CYS A 37 -1.37 8.90 -5.22
C CYS A 37 -1.26 7.98 -6.43
N LEU A 38 -2.39 7.78 -7.10
CA LEU A 38 -2.46 7.11 -8.39
C LEU A 38 -2.49 8.18 -9.49
N ILE A 39 -1.43 8.25 -10.30
CA ILE A 39 -1.23 9.35 -11.27
C ILE A 39 -2.24 9.27 -12.43
N SER A 40 -2.68 8.07 -12.81
CA SER A 40 -3.77 7.81 -13.75
C SER A 40 -4.34 6.42 -13.50
N GLU A 41 -5.51 6.09 -14.05
CA GLU A 41 -6.19 4.80 -13.78
C GLU A 41 -5.32 3.55 -13.97
N THR A 42 -4.36 3.60 -14.89
CA THR A 42 -3.39 2.54 -15.17
C THR A 42 -1.93 2.95 -14.91
N GLY A 43 -1.72 4.19 -14.46
CA GLY A 43 -0.42 4.82 -14.30
C GLY A 43 0.29 4.47 -13.00
N PRO A 44 1.40 5.16 -12.72
CA PRO A 44 2.18 4.92 -11.51
C PRO A 44 1.36 5.13 -10.23
N LEU A 45 1.64 4.30 -9.23
CA LEU A 45 1.14 4.45 -7.87
C LEU A 45 2.30 4.77 -6.94
N TRP A 46 2.14 5.81 -6.12
CA TRP A 46 3.06 6.14 -5.04
C TRP A 46 2.35 6.07 -3.70
N VAL A 47 3.02 5.49 -2.70
CA VAL A 47 2.50 5.40 -1.32
C VAL A 47 3.53 5.93 -0.33
N ALA A 48 3.07 6.79 0.58
CA ALA A 48 3.86 7.29 1.70
C ALA A 48 3.78 6.30 2.88
N ASP A 49 4.74 5.38 2.93
CA ASP A 49 4.90 4.37 3.99
C ASP A 49 5.54 5.01 5.24
N THR A 50 4.74 5.82 5.94
CA THR A 50 5.21 6.80 6.91
C THR A 50 5.97 6.16 8.06
N GLY A 51 5.51 5.02 8.59
CA GLY A 51 6.19 4.35 9.69
C GLY A 51 7.56 3.76 9.32
N HIS A 52 7.83 3.54 8.03
CA HIS A 52 9.15 3.14 7.55
C HIS A 52 9.97 4.30 6.94
N HIS A 53 9.49 5.55 7.04
CA HIS A 53 10.16 6.74 6.51
C HIS A 53 10.57 6.64 5.02
N ARG A 54 9.72 6.03 4.18
CA ARG A 54 10.01 5.81 2.75
C ARG A 54 8.82 6.06 1.84
N LEU A 55 9.11 6.13 0.54
CA LEU A 55 8.12 6.07 -0.52
C LEU A 55 8.20 4.71 -1.23
N LEU A 56 7.05 4.09 -1.46
CA LEU A 56 6.91 2.93 -2.33
C LEU A 56 6.32 3.35 -3.67
N GLY A 57 6.87 2.82 -4.76
CA GLY A 57 6.50 3.20 -6.12
C GLY A 57 6.26 1.98 -7.00
N TRP A 58 5.10 1.95 -7.65
CA TRP A 58 4.78 1.01 -8.72
C TRP A 58 4.71 1.79 -10.03
N ARG A 59 5.41 1.32 -11.06
CA ARG A 59 5.47 2.00 -12.38
C ARG A 59 4.13 1.99 -13.12
N LYS A 60 3.27 1.04 -12.79
CA LYS A 60 1.89 0.89 -13.27
C LYS A 60 1.01 0.54 -12.07
N CYS A 61 -0.30 0.69 -12.21
CA CYS A 61 -1.26 0.23 -11.23
C CYS A 61 -1.03 -1.28 -10.98
N PRO A 62 -0.71 -1.71 -9.74
CA PRO A 62 -0.31 -3.09 -9.45
C PRO A 62 -1.43 -4.11 -9.60
#